data_AF-A0A2V8K1T0-F1
#
_entry.id   AF-A0A2V8K1T0-F1
#
_cell.length_a   1.000
_cell.length_b   1.000
_cell.length_c   1.000
_cell.angle_alpha   90.00
_cell.angle_beta   90.00
_cell.angle_gamma   90.00
#
_symmetry.space_group_name_H-M   'P 1'
#
loop_
_entity.id
_entity.type
_entity.pdbx_description
1 polymer ?
#
loop_
_entity_poly.entity_id
_entity_poly.type
_entity_poly.pdbx_seq_one_letter_code
_entity_poly.pdbx_strand_id
1 'polypeptide(L)'
;MKMRFCDLIVIAPESPSINKIRISSQAMLILFGAFVLSFSLAVALAYCFPAEKLNELNRSRLQAENQALEIENKNLELRTEKLNFQLSTLEQTSKRITDLLETD
;
A
#
# COMPACT_ATOMS: atom_id res chain seq x y z
N MET A 1 34.70 -31.92 29.47
CA MET A 1 33.73 -32.98 29.11
C MET A 1 33.28 -32.72 27.68
N LYS A 2 33.76 -33.50 26.69
CA LYS A 2 33.59 -33.23 25.25
C LYS A 2 32.28 -33.87 24.77
N MET A 3 31.20 -33.09 24.72
CA MET A 3 29.91 -33.56 24.25
C MET A 3 30.01 -33.95 22.76
N ARG A 4 29.86 -35.24 22.46
CA ARG A 4 29.71 -35.78 21.11
C ARG A 4 28.26 -35.57 20.69
N PHE A 5 27.98 -34.46 20.03
CA PHE A 5 26.63 -34.08 19.66
C PHE A 5 26.12 -34.86 18.44
N CYS A 6 25.09 -35.65 18.69
CA CYS A 6 24.05 -36.19 17.80
C CYS A 6 24.49 -36.97 16.54
N ASP A 7 24.80 -38.26 16.72
CA ASP A 7 24.71 -39.26 15.64
C ASP A 7 23.23 -39.60 15.40
N LEU A 8 22.60 -39.05 14.35
CA LEU A 8 21.25 -39.46 13.93
C LEU A 8 21.37 -40.72 13.08
N ILE A 9 21.20 -41.89 13.70
CA ILE A 9 21.20 -43.18 13.01
C ILE A 9 19.77 -43.49 12.57
N VAL A 10 19.47 -43.28 11.29
CA VAL A 10 18.21 -43.74 10.68
C VAL A 10 18.42 -45.17 10.22
N ILE A 11 17.79 -46.13 10.90
CA ILE A 11 17.79 -47.54 10.50
C ILE A 11 16.50 -47.78 9.70
N ALA A 12 16.61 -47.88 8.38
CA ALA A 12 15.52 -48.35 7.53
C ALA A 12 15.45 -49.89 7.63
N PRO A 13 14.26 -50.50 7.80
CA PRO A 13 14.15 -51.93 8.10
C PRO A 13 14.62 -52.88 6.99
N GLU A 14 14.79 -52.42 5.74
CA GLU A 14 15.01 -53.30 4.58
C GLU A 14 16.25 -53.01 3.71
N SER A 15 17.21 -52.18 4.15
CA SER A 15 18.43 -51.93 3.37
C SER A 15 19.71 -52.05 4.20
N PRO A 16 20.71 -52.85 3.77
CA PRO A 16 21.96 -53.09 4.51
C PRO A 16 22.97 -51.94 4.40
N SER A 17 22.66 -50.86 3.67
CA SER A 17 23.51 -49.67 3.60
C SER A 17 23.15 -48.68 4.71
N ILE A 18 23.85 -48.81 5.85
CA ILE A 18 23.78 -47.84 6.96
C ILE A 18 24.37 -46.52 6.48
N ASN A 19 23.51 -45.60 6.02
CA ASN A 19 23.96 -44.29 5.54
C ASN A 19 24.04 -43.32 6.72
N LYS A 20 25.23 -43.24 7.34
CA LYS A 20 25.48 -42.41 8.51
C LYS A 20 25.69 -40.95 8.10
N ILE A 21 24.63 -40.14 8.15
CA ILE A 21 24.73 -38.71 7.87
C ILE A 21 25.40 -38.02 9.06
N ARG A 22 26.73 -37.88 9.00
CA ARG A 22 27.49 -37.04 9.95
C ARG A 22 27.18 -35.58 9.64
N ILE A 23 26.19 -35.01 10.33
CA ILE A 23 26.01 -33.56 10.35
C ILE A 23 27.20 -32.98 11.11
N SER A 24 28.15 -32.41 10.36
CA SER A 24 29.29 -31.70 10.93
C SER A 24 28.80 -30.51 11.74
N SER A 25 29.34 -30.28 12.94
CA SER A 25 29.01 -29.14 13.80
C SER A 25 29.09 -27.80 13.07
N GLN A 26 29.92 -27.70 12.03
CA GLN A 26 30.01 -26.52 11.18
C GLN A 26 28.74 -26.27 10.35
N ALA A 27 28.13 -27.33 9.81
CA ALA A 27 26.89 -27.21 9.04
C ALA A 27 25.73 -26.74 9.93
N MET A 28 25.67 -27.24 11.17
CA MET A 28 24.66 -26.81 12.14
C MET A 28 24.83 -25.34 12.55
N LEU A 29 26.07 -24.87 12.73
CA LEU A 29 26.36 -23.47 13.00
C LEU A 29 26.01 -22.56 11.84
N ILE A 30 26.29 -22.97 10.60
CA ILE A 30 25.92 -22.20 9.40
C ILE A 30 24.39 -22.13 9.27
N LEU A 31 23.69 -23.24 9.48
CA LEU A 31 22.23 -23.27 9.42
C LEU A 31 21.60 -22.38 10.49
N PHE A 32 22.13 -22.44 11.71
CA PHE A 32 21.66 -21.59 12.81
C PHE A 32 21.94 -20.10 12.54
N GLY A 33 23.14 -19.77 12.04
CA GLY A 33 23.50 -18.41 11.65
C GLY A 33 22.60 -17.87 10.54
N ALA A 34 22.32 -18.67 9.52
CA ALA A 34 21.40 -18.30 8.44
C ALA A 34 19.97 -18.07 8.95
N PHE A 35 19.50 -18.91 9.88
CA PHE A 35 18.19 -18.75 10.51
C PHE A 35 18.08 -17.48 11.36
N VAL A 36 19.09 -17.20 12.19
CA VAL A 36 19.11 -15.98 13.00
C VAL A 36 19.18 -14.74 12.12
N LEU A 37 19.98 -14.78 11.04
CA LEU A 37 20.11 -13.67 10.11
C LEU A 37 18.80 -13.39 9.38
N SER A 38 18.13 -14.42 8.86
CA SER A 38 16.85 -14.28 8.17
C SER A 38 15.74 -13.80 9.10
N PHE A 39 15.69 -14.33 10.33
CA PHE A 39 14.76 -13.88 11.35
C PHE A 39 14.99 -12.41 11.73
N SER A 40 16.25 -12.03 11.95
CA SER A 40 16.61 -10.65 12.28
C SER A 40 16.22 -9.67 11.17
N LEU A 41 16.46 -10.06 9.91
CA LEU A 41 16.06 -9.27 8.75
C LEU A 41 14.53 -9.13 8.65
N ALA A 42 13.79 -10.21 8.89
CA ALA A 42 12.32 -10.19 8.88
C ALA A 42 11.76 -9.28 9.98
N VAL A 43 12.31 -9.33 11.19
CA VAL A 43 11.90 -8.45 12.30
C VAL A 43 12.25 -6.99 12.01
N ALA A 44 13.43 -6.71 11.45
CA ALA A 44 13.82 -5.36 11.05
C ALA A 44 12.89 -4.78 9.99
N LEU A 45 12.50 -5.58 9.00
CA LEU A 45 11.52 -5.18 7.97
C LEU A 45 10.14 -4.92 8.56
N ALA A 46 9.67 -5.79 9.47
CA ALA A 46 8.39 -5.59 10.15
C ALA A 46 8.36 -4.32 11.02
N TYR A 47 9.49 -3.95 11.62
CA TYR A 47 9.61 -2.74 12.42
C TYR A 47 9.73 -1.46 11.57
N CYS A 48 10.50 -1.50 10.48
CA CYS A 48 10.62 -0.38 9.54
C CYS A 48 9.32 -0.12 8.76
N PHE A 49 8.55 -1.17 8.47
CA PHE A 49 7.30 -1.07 7.73
C PHE A 49 6.14 -1.62 8.55
N PRO A 50 5.62 -0.85 9.54
CA PRO A 50 4.38 -1.21 10.21
C PRO A 50 3.22 -1.11 9.20
N ALA A 51 2.97 -2.20 8.50
CA ALA A 51 2.02 -2.28 7.38
C ALA A 51 0.60 -1.86 7.78
N GLU A 52 0.22 -2.04 9.04
CA GLU A 52 -1.13 -1.71 9.51
C GLU A 52 -1.32 -0.21 9.80
N LYS A 53 -0.34 0.46 10.42
CA LYS A 53 -0.50 1.88 10.81
C LYS A 53 -0.41 2.83 9.62
N LEU A 54 0.42 2.51 8.63
CA LEU A 54 0.55 3.35 7.43
C LEU A 54 -0.69 3.25 6.54
N ASN A 55 -1.30 2.07 6.44
CA ASN A 55 -2.48 1.88 5.59
C ASN A 55 -3.70 2.63 6.14
N GLU A 56 -3.94 2.57 7.45
CA GLU A 56 -5.10 3.24 8.07
C GLU A 56 -4.96 4.77 8.06
N LEU A 57 -3.77 5.28 8.38
CA LEU A 57 -3.51 6.73 8.35
C LEU A 57 -3.65 7.28 6.92
N ASN A 58 -3.06 6.59 5.94
CA ASN A 58 -3.19 6.98 4.53
C ASN A 58 -4.64 6.90 4.07
N ARG A 59 -5.39 5.86 4.47
CA ARG A 59 -6.81 5.72 4.14
C ARG A 59 -7.65 6.85 4.72
N SER A 60 -7.45 7.21 5.99
CA SER A 60 -8.16 8.33 6.63
C SER A 60 -7.84 9.67 5.96
N ARG A 61 -6.57 9.87 5.58
CA ARG A 61 -6.12 11.09 4.91
C ARG A 61 -6.71 11.19 3.51
N LEU A 62 -6.63 10.12 2.72
CA LEU A 62 -7.23 10.07 1.38
C LEU A 62 -8.74 10.27 1.44
N GLN A 63 -9.43 9.74 2.46
CA GLN A 63 -10.86 9.95 2.62
C GLN A 63 -11.19 11.41 2.95
N ALA A 64 -10.42 12.06 3.81
CA ALA A 64 -10.57 13.48 4.11
C ALA A 64 -10.28 14.37 2.88
N GLU A 65 -9.22 14.06 2.12
CA GLU A 65 -8.88 14.77 0.89
C GLU A 65 -10.00 14.61 -0.17
N ASN A 66 -10.54 13.40 -0.35
CA ASN A 66 -11.66 13.17 -1.28
C ASN A 66 -12.92 13.94 -0.88
N GLN A 67 -13.26 13.99 0.42
CA GLN A 67 -14.42 14.76 0.89
C GLN A 67 -14.23 16.26 0.67
N ALA A 68 -13.03 16.80 0.93
CA ALA A 68 -12.72 18.20 0.66
C ALA A 68 -12.86 18.53 -0.84
N LEU A 69 -12.33 17.67 -1.71
CA LEU A 69 -12.44 17.82 -3.16
C LEU A 69 -13.89 17.72 -3.66
N GLU A 70 -14.72 16.87 -3.06
CA GLU A 70 -16.14 16.77 -3.42
C GLU A 70 -16.88 18.08 -3.11
N ILE A 71 -16.60 18.68 -1.95
CA ILE A 71 -17.18 19.97 -1.54
C ILE A 71 -16.71 21.09 -2.48
N GLU A 72 -15.42 21.11 -2.83
CA GLU A 72 -14.86 22.11 -3.74
C GLU A 72 -15.48 22.01 -5.14
N ASN A 73 -15.61 20.79 -5.68
CA ASN A 73 -16.27 20.55 -6.97
C ASN A 73 -17.72 21.04 -6.95
N LYS A 74 -18.50 20.72 -5.91
CA LYS A 74 -19.89 21.20 -5.77
C LYS A 74 -19.97 22.72 -5.74
N ASN A 75 -19.03 23.39 -5.05
CA ASN A 75 -19.00 24.85 -5.01
C ASN A 75 -18.67 25.45 -6.38
N LEU A 76 -17.71 24.86 -7.10
CA LEU A 76 -17.36 25.27 -8.46
C LEU A 76 -18.53 25.07 -9.44
N GLU A 77 -19.27 23.96 -9.32
CA GLU A 77 -20.46 23.68 -10.12
C GLU A 77 -21.53 24.77 -9.90
N LEU A 78 -21.87 25.08 -8.65
CA LEU A 78 -22.82 26.14 -8.31
C LEU A 78 -22.39 27.52 -8.84
N ARG A 79 -21.10 27.83 -8.76
CA ARG A 79 -20.56 29.10 -9.31
C ARG A 79 -20.67 29.14 -10.82
N THR A 80 -20.39 28.03 -11.49
CA THR A 80 -20.47 27.90 -12.94
C THR A 80 -21.92 28.04 -13.41
N GLU A 81 -22.87 27.42 -12.71
CA GLU A 81 -24.30 27.56 -12.99
C GLU A 81 -24.75 29.02 -12.84
N LYS A 82 -24.34 29.70 -11.77
CA LYS A 82 -24.65 31.12 -11.57
C LYS A 82 -24.07 32.01 -12.67
N LEU A 83 -22.82 31.75 -13.09
CA LEU A 83 -22.19 32.47 -14.19
C LEU A 83 -22.93 32.24 -15.51
N ASN A 84 -23.35 31.01 -15.78
CA ASN A 84 -24.11 30.67 -16.97
C ASN A 84 -25.48 31.38 -16.98
N PHE A 85 -26.16 31.44 -15.84
CA PHE A 85 -27.41 32.19 -15.70
C PHE A 85 -27.20 33.70 -15.97
N GLN A 86 -26.14 34.29 -15.41
CA GLN A 86 -25.80 35.70 -15.65
C GLN A 86 -25.46 35.97 -17.11
N LEU A 87 -24.71 35.08 -17.77
CA LEU A 87 -24.40 35.19 -19.20
C LEU A 87 -25.67 35.11 -20.06
N SER A 88 -26.56 34.16 -19.80
CA SER A 88 -27.82 34.03 -20.55
C SER A 88 -28.70 35.28 -20.41
N THR A 89 -28.73 35.88 -19.22
CA THR A 89 -29.46 37.13 -18.96
C THR A 89 -28.85 38.30 -19.72
N LEU A 90 -27.52 38.36 -19.78
CA LEU A 90 -26.80 39.40 -20.52
C LEU A 90 -27.00 39.26 -22.02
N GLU A 91 -26.91 38.04 -22.57
CA GLU A 91 -27.20 37.76 -23.98
C GLU A 91 -28.63 38.13 -24.35
N GLN A 92 -29.61 37.77 -23.50
CA GLN A 92 -31.01 38.12 -23.74
C GLN A 92 -31.23 39.65 -23.71
N THR A 93 -30.56 40.35 -22.80
CA THR A 93 -30.63 41.81 -22.73
C THR A 93 -29.94 42.46 -23.94
N SER A 94 -28.79 41.93 -24.36
CA SER A 94 -28.09 42.38 -25.56
C SER A 94 -28.96 42.21 -26.81
N LYS A 95 -29.60 41.04 -26.98
CA LYS A 95 -30.53 40.79 -28.09
C LYS A 95 -31.69 41.79 -28.10
N ARG A 96 -32.29 42.06 -26.93
CA ARG A 96 -33.36 43.06 -26.83
C ARG A 96 -32.90 44.46 -27.22
N ILE A 97 -31.69 44.86 -26.84
CA ILE A 97 -31.13 46.17 -27.22
C ILE A 97 -30.90 46.22 -28.73
N THR A 98 -30.34 45.16 -29.32
CA THR A 98 -30.13 45.07 -30.77
C THR A 98 -31.45 45.12 -31.54
N ASP A 99 -32.46 44.36 -31.13
CA ASP A 99 -33.78 44.37 -31.76
C ASP A 99 -34.42 45.77 -31.70
N LEU A 100 -34.32 46.45 -30.56
CA LEU A 100 -34.84 47.82 -30.42
C LEU A 100 -34.11 48.84 -31.31
N LEU A 101 -32.82 48.60 -31.60
CA LEU A 101 -31.99 49.48 -32.41
C LEU A 101 -32.15 49.23 -33.93
N GLU A 102 -32.60 48.04 -34.34
CA GLU A 102 -32.97 47.73 -35.72
C GLU A 102 -34.41 48.15 -36.07
N THR A 103 -35.25 48.42 -35.07
CA THR A 103 -36.67 48.78 -35.27
C THR A 103 -36.91 50.31 -35.30
N ASP A 104 -35.90 51.13 -34.94
CA ASP A 104 -35.86 52.59 -35.12
C ASP A 104 -35.20 52.97 -36.47
#